data_AF-A0A4W6CG55-F1
#
_entry.id   AF-A0A4W6CG55-F1
#
_cell.length_a   1.000
_cell.length_b   1.000
_cell.length_c   1.000
_cell.angle_alpha   90.00
_cell.angle_beta   90.00
_cell.angle_gamma   90.00
#
_symmetry.space_group_name_H-M   'P 1'
#
loop_
_entity.id
_entity.type
_entity.pdbx_description
1 polymer ?
#
loop_
_entity_poly.entity_id
_entity_poly.type
_entity_poly.pdbx_seq_one_letter_code
_entity_poly.pdbx_strand_id
1 'polypeptide(L)'
;MENLPLPEYTKRDGRLNLAARLPNFFVRPDLGPKMYNAYGLISTEDRKVGTTNLHLDVSDAVNVMVYVGIPQGEANQEQEVMTTIEEGDVDEMTKRRVYEGKEKPGALWHIYAAKDAEKIRELLRKVGEEQGQENPPDHDPIHDQSWYLDQGLRRRLYEEYGVQGWAIVQFLGDAVFIPAGAPHQVHNLYSCIKVAEDFVSPEHVRHCFRLTQEFRHLSTTHTNHEDKLQVKNIIYHAVKDAVGTLKAHEPKLARP
;
A
#
# COMPACT_ATOMS: atom_id res chain seq x y z
N MET A 1 -18.75 2.11 -5.30
CA MET A 1 -18.43 0.82 -4.65
C MET A 1 -19.20 0.78 -3.33
N GLU A 2 -20.33 0.08 -3.26
CA GLU A 2 -21.24 0.20 -2.10
C GLU A 2 -20.81 -0.59 -0.85
N ASN A 3 -19.97 -1.61 -1.04
CA ASN A 3 -19.62 -2.59 -0.01
C ASN A 3 -18.19 -2.43 0.52
N LEU A 4 -17.59 -1.25 0.40
CA LEU A 4 -16.26 -1.02 0.99
C LEU A 4 -16.34 -1.13 2.53
N PRO A 5 -15.40 -1.85 3.17
CA PRO A 5 -15.31 -1.89 4.62
C PRO A 5 -14.88 -0.53 5.18
N LEU A 6 -15.17 -0.27 6.45
CA LEU A 6 -14.94 1.02 7.12
C LEU A 6 -15.42 2.22 6.27
N PRO A 7 -16.71 2.25 5.86
CA PRO A 7 -17.21 3.18 4.85
C PRO A 7 -17.10 4.65 5.26
N GLU A 8 -17.00 4.96 6.55
CA GLU A 8 -16.74 6.32 7.03
C GLU A 8 -15.38 6.86 6.57
N TYR A 9 -14.40 5.99 6.32
CA TYR A 9 -13.08 6.32 5.81
C TYR A 9 -12.95 6.10 4.30
N THR A 10 -13.53 5.01 3.78
CA THR A 10 -13.24 4.52 2.42
C THR A 10 -14.22 5.01 1.35
N LYS A 11 -15.46 5.38 1.71
CA LYS A 11 -16.38 5.95 0.72
C LYS A 11 -15.99 7.39 0.39
N ARG A 12 -16.30 7.82 -0.84
CA ARG A 12 -16.03 9.19 -1.33
C ARG A 12 -16.77 10.29 -0.58
N ASP A 13 -17.86 9.94 0.10
CA ASP A 13 -18.67 10.80 0.97
C ASP A 13 -18.53 10.41 2.45
N GLY A 14 -17.57 9.55 2.77
CA GLY A 14 -17.26 9.14 4.13
C GLY A 14 -16.90 10.34 5.00
N ARG A 15 -17.51 10.42 6.20
CA ARG A 15 -17.32 11.54 7.13
C ARG A 15 -15.85 11.76 7.55
N LEU A 16 -15.08 10.67 7.57
CA LEU A 16 -13.66 10.64 7.91
C LEU A 16 -12.76 10.50 6.68
N ASN A 17 -13.32 10.53 5.46
CA ASN A 17 -12.53 10.70 4.26
C ASN A 17 -12.34 12.19 3.98
N LEU A 18 -11.16 12.73 4.27
CA LEU A 18 -10.91 14.17 4.07
C LEU A 18 -10.98 14.58 2.60
N ALA A 19 -10.75 13.67 1.66
CA ALA A 19 -10.92 13.97 0.23
C ALA A 19 -12.36 14.33 -0.13
N ALA A 20 -13.35 13.87 0.64
CA ALA A 20 -14.76 14.23 0.50
C ALA A 20 -15.02 15.73 0.75
N ARG A 21 -14.13 16.41 1.47
CA ARG A 21 -14.30 17.81 1.89
C ARG A 21 -13.85 18.82 0.83
N LEU A 22 -13.26 18.37 -0.28
CA LEU A 22 -12.99 19.25 -1.41
C LEU A 22 -14.30 19.71 -2.06
N PRO A 23 -14.51 21.03 -2.22
CA PRO A 23 -15.69 21.54 -2.92
C PRO A 23 -15.78 21.04 -4.36
N ASN A 24 -17.01 20.91 -4.88
CA ASN A 24 -17.27 20.39 -6.23
C ASN A 24 -16.67 21.22 -7.37
N PHE A 25 -16.22 22.44 -7.12
CA PHE A 25 -15.53 23.28 -8.11
C PHE A 25 -14.02 23.01 -8.17
N PHE A 26 -13.46 22.19 -7.27
CA PHE A 26 -12.11 21.65 -7.42
C PHE A 26 -12.15 20.37 -8.25
N VAL A 27 -11.11 20.16 -9.06
CA VAL A 27 -10.84 18.85 -9.66
C VAL A 27 -10.50 17.91 -8.51
N ARG A 28 -11.39 16.95 -8.23
CA ARG A 28 -11.14 15.95 -7.20
C ARG A 28 -9.95 15.08 -7.62
N PRO A 29 -9.05 14.74 -6.69
CA PRO A 29 -7.97 13.80 -6.97
C PRO A 29 -8.53 12.47 -7.45
N ASP A 30 -7.84 11.83 -8.40
CA ASP A 30 -8.21 10.49 -8.87
C ASP A 30 -7.82 9.46 -7.80
N LEU A 31 -8.75 9.21 -6.89
CA LEU A 31 -8.63 8.23 -5.80
C LEU A 31 -9.04 6.81 -6.22
N GLY A 32 -9.30 6.60 -7.51
CA GLY A 32 -9.77 5.32 -8.04
C GLY A 32 -11.31 5.23 -8.16
N PRO A 33 -11.85 4.01 -8.31
CA PRO A 33 -11.14 2.76 -8.06
C PRO A 33 -10.16 2.36 -9.17
N LYS A 34 -9.10 1.66 -8.77
CA LYS A 34 -8.12 1.04 -9.66
C LYS A 34 -8.24 -0.47 -9.59
N MET A 35 -8.17 -1.14 -10.74
CA MET A 35 -8.24 -2.60 -10.83
C MET A 35 -6.88 -3.18 -11.20
N TYR A 36 -6.45 -4.21 -10.49
CA TYR A 36 -5.17 -4.89 -10.66
C TYR A 36 -5.44 -6.35 -11.04
N ASN A 37 -5.05 -6.72 -12.26
CA ASN A 37 -5.23 -8.06 -12.81
C ASN A 37 -3.86 -8.63 -13.19
N ALA A 38 -3.48 -9.74 -12.58
CA ALA A 38 -2.21 -10.39 -12.90
C ALA A 38 -2.26 -11.89 -12.61
N TYR A 39 -1.45 -12.65 -13.32
CA TYR A 39 -1.29 -14.08 -13.08
C TYR A 39 -0.52 -14.36 -11.78
N GLY A 40 -0.56 -15.62 -11.35
CA GLY A 40 0.27 -16.13 -10.25
C GLY A 40 1.72 -16.31 -10.71
N LEU A 41 2.64 -16.15 -9.77
CA LEU A 41 4.07 -16.41 -9.92
C LEU A 41 4.35 -17.77 -9.30
N ILE A 42 4.80 -18.74 -10.11
CA ILE A 42 4.65 -20.16 -9.75
C ILE A 42 5.86 -21.05 -10.00
N SER A 43 6.93 -20.50 -10.57
CA SER A 43 8.21 -21.20 -10.62
C SER A 43 9.06 -20.89 -9.39
N THR A 44 10.05 -21.75 -9.14
CA THR A 44 11.07 -21.54 -8.10
C THR A 44 11.85 -20.24 -8.28
N GLU A 45 12.11 -19.83 -9.52
CA GLU A 45 12.80 -18.57 -9.83
C GLU A 45 11.90 -17.35 -9.57
N ASP A 46 10.58 -17.50 -9.77
CA ASP A 46 9.62 -16.42 -9.57
C ASP A 46 9.46 -16.03 -8.10
N ARG A 47 9.90 -16.84 -7.13
CA ARG A 47 9.83 -16.51 -5.68
C ARG A 47 10.54 -15.19 -5.33
N LYS A 48 11.48 -14.75 -6.17
CA LYS A 48 12.23 -13.50 -6.02
C LYS A 48 11.63 -12.33 -6.80
N VAL A 49 10.48 -12.53 -7.45
CA VAL A 49 9.82 -11.55 -8.31
C VAL A 49 8.57 -11.02 -7.61
N GLY A 50 8.35 -9.71 -7.70
CA GLY A 50 7.10 -9.09 -7.29
C GLY A 50 6.11 -9.01 -8.45
N THR A 51 4.83 -9.28 -8.20
CA THR A 51 3.76 -8.82 -9.11
C THR A 51 3.65 -7.30 -9.06
N THR A 52 3.91 -6.72 -7.89
CA THR A 52 4.09 -5.29 -7.70
C THR A 52 5.30 -5.11 -6.80
N ASN A 53 6.32 -4.43 -7.34
CA ASN A 53 7.55 -4.15 -6.61
C ASN A 53 7.31 -3.22 -5.42
N LEU A 54 8.31 -3.16 -4.55
CA LEU A 54 8.29 -2.31 -3.37
C LEU A 54 8.13 -0.85 -3.78
N HIS A 55 7.08 -0.22 -3.28
CA HIS A 55 6.79 1.19 -3.45
C HIS A 55 6.00 1.70 -2.24
N LEU A 56 5.70 3.00 -2.21
CA LEU A 56 4.79 3.59 -1.22
C LEU A 56 3.85 4.57 -1.90
N ASP A 57 2.68 4.78 -1.29
CA ASP A 57 1.68 5.73 -1.75
C ASP A 57 1.59 6.96 -0.86
N VAL A 58 1.16 8.07 -1.45
CA VAL A 58 0.98 9.36 -0.74
C VAL A 58 -0.31 9.44 0.07
N SER A 59 -1.27 8.55 -0.18
CA SER A 59 -2.58 8.44 0.47
C SER A 59 -2.74 7.10 1.18
N ASP A 60 -3.75 6.99 2.03
CA ASP A 60 -4.18 5.68 2.52
C ASP A 60 -4.89 4.92 1.39
N ALA A 61 -4.88 3.59 1.44
CA ALA A 61 -5.56 2.75 0.47
C ALA A 61 -6.23 1.54 1.11
N VAL A 62 -7.32 1.07 0.50
CA VAL A 62 -7.90 -0.25 0.78
C VAL A 62 -7.84 -1.09 -0.49
N ASN A 63 -7.25 -2.29 -0.41
CA ASN A 63 -7.15 -3.23 -1.53
C ASN A 63 -8.00 -4.47 -1.22
N VAL A 64 -8.97 -4.79 -2.09
CA VAL A 64 -9.89 -5.91 -1.91
C VAL A 64 -9.61 -6.99 -2.95
N MET A 65 -9.40 -8.22 -2.49
CA MET A 65 -9.29 -9.40 -3.36
C MET A 65 -10.68 -9.85 -3.79
N VAL A 66 -11.04 -9.63 -5.05
CA VAL A 66 -12.39 -9.95 -5.56
C VAL A 66 -12.45 -11.25 -6.35
N TYR A 67 -11.31 -11.77 -6.81
CA TYR A 67 -11.23 -13.06 -7.48
C TYR A 67 -9.86 -13.70 -7.31
N VAL A 68 -9.85 -15.03 -7.11
CA VAL A 68 -8.66 -15.89 -7.12
C VAL A 68 -8.90 -17.06 -8.07
N GLY A 69 -8.11 -17.14 -9.13
CA GLY A 69 -8.14 -18.20 -10.14
C GLY A 69 -7.03 -19.21 -9.89
N ILE A 70 -7.41 -20.41 -9.45
CA ILE A 70 -6.50 -21.54 -9.25
C ILE A 70 -6.54 -22.42 -10.52
N PRO A 71 -5.43 -22.55 -11.27
CA PRO A 71 -5.35 -23.42 -12.43
C PRO A 71 -5.65 -24.89 -12.09
N GLN A 72 -6.16 -25.64 -13.07
CA GLN A 72 -6.35 -27.08 -12.95
C GLN A 72 -5.32 -27.80 -13.85
N GLY A 73 -4.63 -28.82 -13.32
CA GLY A 73 -3.81 -29.73 -14.13
C GLY A 73 -2.29 -29.54 -14.05
N GLU A 74 -1.76 -28.61 -13.25
CA GLU A 74 -0.32 -28.43 -13.05
C GLU A 74 0.16 -29.11 -11.76
N ALA A 75 0.94 -30.19 -11.90
CA ALA A 75 1.18 -31.16 -10.83
C ALA A 75 2.04 -30.68 -9.63
N ASN A 76 2.60 -29.47 -9.64
CA ASN A 76 3.49 -28.97 -8.58
C ASN A 76 3.09 -27.59 -8.03
N GLN A 77 2.01 -27.00 -8.55
CA GLN A 77 1.66 -25.61 -8.28
C GLN A 77 1.41 -25.33 -6.80
N GLU A 78 0.66 -26.23 -6.16
CA GLU A 78 0.34 -26.13 -4.74
C GLU A 78 1.59 -26.19 -3.87
N GLN A 79 2.53 -27.08 -4.18
CA GLN A 79 3.78 -27.21 -3.43
C GLN A 79 4.65 -25.95 -3.51
N GLU A 80 4.73 -25.32 -4.69
CA GLU A 80 5.50 -24.07 -4.86
C GLU A 80 4.85 -22.91 -4.11
N VAL A 81 3.52 -22.81 -4.12
CA VAL A 81 2.77 -21.82 -3.33
C VAL A 81 3.01 -22.01 -1.83
N MET A 82 2.95 -23.25 -1.33
CA MET A 82 3.24 -23.54 0.08
C MET A 82 4.65 -23.15 0.46
N THR A 83 5.63 -23.52 -0.35
CA THR A 83 7.04 -23.16 -0.13
C THR A 83 7.22 -21.64 -0.11
N THR A 84 6.54 -20.92 -0.99
CA THR A 84 6.58 -19.45 -1.06
C THR A 84 6.00 -18.81 0.20
N ILE A 85 4.92 -19.37 0.75
CA ILE A 85 4.31 -18.89 2.01
C ILE A 85 5.22 -19.18 3.20
N GLU A 86 5.87 -20.34 3.24
CA GLU A 86 6.82 -20.71 4.30
C GLU A 86 8.06 -19.80 4.30
N GLU A 87 8.65 -19.56 3.12
CA GLU A 87 9.76 -18.62 2.94
C GLU A 87 9.33 -17.16 3.10
N GLY A 88 8.02 -16.88 3.10
CA GLY A 88 7.40 -15.57 3.17
C GLY A 88 7.37 -14.93 4.56
N ASP A 89 7.83 -15.63 5.60
CA ASP A 89 7.83 -15.19 7.01
C ASP A 89 6.40 -15.01 7.58
N VAL A 90 5.44 -15.78 7.07
CA VAL A 90 4.03 -15.74 7.47
C VAL A 90 3.80 -16.41 8.82
N ASP A 91 2.89 -15.88 9.64
CA ASP A 91 2.58 -16.42 10.97
C ASP A 91 1.86 -17.79 10.92
N GLU A 92 1.96 -18.55 12.02
CA GLU A 92 1.41 -19.91 12.11
C GLU A 92 -0.12 -19.96 11.99
N MET A 93 -0.85 -18.91 12.38
CA MET A 93 -2.31 -18.89 12.26
C MET A 93 -2.73 -18.69 10.81
N THR A 94 -2.02 -17.82 10.08
CA THR A 94 -2.22 -17.65 8.65
C THR A 94 -1.85 -18.92 7.88
N LYS A 95 -0.75 -19.60 8.24
CA LYS A 95 -0.42 -20.93 7.69
C LYS A 95 -1.57 -21.91 7.85
N ARG A 96 -2.17 -22.03 9.05
CA ARG A 96 -3.35 -22.90 9.25
C ARG A 96 -4.53 -22.55 8.34
N ARG A 97 -4.80 -21.26 8.07
CA ARG A 97 -5.83 -20.86 7.09
C ARG A 97 -5.53 -21.36 5.67
N VAL A 98 -4.26 -21.47 5.30
CA VAL A 98 -3.83 -22.02 4.00
C VAL A 98 -3.94 -23.55 3.98
N TYR A 99 -3.38 -24.24 4.96
CA TYR A 99 -3.27 -25.72 4.94
C TYR A 99 -4.55 -26.44 5.36
N GLU A 100 -5.27 -25.90 6.34
CA GLU A 100 -6.46 -26.53 6.94
C GLU A 100 -7.76 -25.86 6.48
N GLY A 101 -7.67 -24.60 6.04
CA GLY A 101 -8.80 -23.85 5.53
C GLY A 101 -9.21 -24.26 4.12
N LYS A 102 -10.48 -24.03 3.77
CA LYS A 102 -10.99 -24.11 2.40
C LYS A 102 -10.93 -22.75 1.68
N GLU A 103 -10.16 -21.82 2.25
CA GLU A 103 -10.01 -20.47 1.72
C GLU A 103 -9.06 -20.46 0.52
N LYS A 104 -9.18 -19.45 -0.34
CA LYS A 104 -8.34 -19.34 -1.55
C LYS A 104 -7.29 -18.26 -1.31
N PRO A 105 -6.02 -18.60 -1.01
CA PRO A 105 -4.96 -17.61 -0.89
C PRO A 105 -4.74 -16.99 -2.26
N GLY A 106 -4.66 -15.66 -2.35
CA GLY A 106 -4.46 -14.96 -3.62
C GLY A 106 -3.04 -14.40 -3.77
N ALA A 107 -2.61 -13.61 -2.79
CA ALA A 107 -1.34 -12.92 -2.84
C ALA A 107 -0.66 -12.84 -1.48
N LEU A 108 0.68 -12.85 -1.49
CA LEU A 108 1.54 -12.56 -0.36
C LEU A 108 1.95 -11.09 -0.41
N TRP A 109 1.79 -10.40 0.71
CA TRP A 109 2.19 -9.01 0.90
C TRP A 109 3.31 -8.94 1.93
N HIS A 110 4.24 -8.02 1.72
CA HIS A 110 5.11 -7.51 2.77
C HIS A 110 4.89 -6.01 2.89
N ILE A 111 4.47 -5.56 4.07
CA ILE A 111 4.20 -4.16 4.38
C ILE A 111 5.16 -3.70 5.49
N TYR A 112 5.72 -2.51 5.35
CA TYR A 112 6.65 -1.92 6.31
C TYR A 112 6.10 -0.61 6.87
N ALA A 113 6.49 -0.26 8.09
CA ALA A 113 6.02 0.98 8.69
C ALA A 113 6.58 2.20 7.95
N ALA A 114 5.77 3.24 7.77
CA ALA A 114 6.17 4.46 7.06
C ALA A 114 7.43 5.15 7.66
N LYS A 115 7.67 4.96 8.97
CA LYS A 115 8.86 5.49 9.66
C LYS A 115 10.16 4.79 9.26
N ASP A 116 10.09 3.55 8.75
CA ASP A 116 11.25 2.72 8.43
C ASP A 116 11.64 2.82 6.94
N ALA A 117 10.93 3.63 6.15
CA ALA A 117 11.19 3.81 4.72
C ALA A 117 12.63 4.25 4.42
N GLU A 118 13.22 5.15 5.22
CA GLU A 118 14.60 5.61 4.97
C GLU A 118 15.63 4.51 5.19
N LYS A 119 15.46 3.68 6.22
CA LYS A 119 16.33 2.52 6.47
C LYS A 119 16.27 1.51 5.32
N ILE A 120 15.08 1.34 4.72
CA ILE A 120 14.91 0.49 3.54
C ILE A 120 15.65 1.08 2.34
N ARG A 121 15.59 2.41 2.14
CA ARG A 121 16.40 3.09 1.10
C ARG A 121 17.89 2.90 1.32
N GLU A 122 18.37 3.08 2.54
CA GLU A 122 19.78 2.88 2.90
C GLU A 122 20.25 1.46 2.55
N LEU A 123 19.47 0.42 2.92
CA LEU A 123 19.75 -0.95 2.52
C LEU A 123 19.80 -1.10 1.00
N LEU A 124 18.79 -0.62 0.28
CA LEU A 124 18.68 -0.82 -1.17
C LEU A 124 19.77 -0.07 -1.95
N ARG A 125 20.17 1.13 -1.50
CA ARG A 125 21.32 1.84 -2.08
C ARG A 125 22.60 1.02 -1.88
N LYS A 126 22.85 0.53 -0.66
CA LYS A 126 24.00 -0.34 -0.35
C LYS A 126 24.02 -1.60 -1.21
N VAL A 127 22.88 -2.28 -1.35
CA VAL A 127 22.76 -3.48 -2.20
C VAL A 127 22.98 -3.14 -3.68
N GLY A 128 22.47 -2.00 -4.15
CA GLY A 128 22.70 -1.51 -5.52
C GLY A 128 24.18 -1.29 -5.80
N GLU A 129 24.91 -0.64 -4.89
CA GLU A 129 26.36 -0.44 -4.98
C GLU A 129 27.12 -1.78 -5.00
N GLU A 130 26.76 -2.73 -4.13
CA GLU A 130 27.35 -4.08 -4.09
C GLU A 130 27.12 -4.86 -5.39
N GLN A 131 26.01 -4.59 -6.09
CA GLN A 131 25.69 -5.17 -7.40
C GLN A 131 26.29 -4.39 -8.58
N GLY A 132 27.04 -3.32 -8.32
CA GLY A 132 27.69 -2.49 -9.35
C GLY A 132 26.75 -1.52 -10.05
N GLN A 133 25.62 -1.15 -9.45
CA GLN A 133 24.75 -0.09 -9.97
C GLN A 133 25.37 1.28 -9.72
N GLU A 134 25.54 2.08 -10.78
CA GLU A 134 25.93 3.48 -10.68
C GLU A 134 24.68 4.36 -10.53
N ASN A 135 24.26 4.56 -9.28
CA ASN A 135 23.08 5.38 -8.98
C ASN A 135 23.46 6.83 -8.68
N PRO A 136 22.71 7.82 -9.18
CA PRO A 136 22.97 9.22 -8.85
C PRO A 136 22.64 9.52 -7.37
N PRO A 137 23.18 10.62 -6.81
CA PRO A 137 23.01 10.96 -5.39
C PRO A 137 21.55 11.16 -4.94
N ASP A 138 20.66 11.50 -5.87
CA ASP A 138 19.22 11.71 -5.67
C ASP A 138 18.37 10.46 -5.94
N HIS A 139 18.99 9.30 -6.18
CA HIS A 139 18.29 8.04 -6.40
C HIS A 139 17.47 7.61 -5.17
N ASP A 140 16.17 7.38 -5.39
CA ASP A 140 15.25 6.81 -4.41
C ASP A 140 14.76 5.44 -4.91
N PRO A 141 15.32 4.33 -4.38
CA PRO A 141 14.99 2.98 -4.86
C PRO A 141 13.54 2.56 -4.56
N ILE A 142 12.86 3.20 -3.61
CA ILE A 142 11.43 2.96 -3.35
C ILE A 142 10.57 3.71 -4.37
N HIS A 143 10.97 4.94 -4.73
CA HIS A 143 10.28 5.72 -5.75
C HIS A 143 10.40 5.09 -7.14
N ASP A 144 11.56 4.49 -7.45
CA ASP A 144 11.84 3.86 -8.74
C ASP A 144 11.10 2.53 -8.94
N GLN A 145 10.52 1.97 -7.87
CA GLN A 145 9.73 0.72 -7.90
C GLN A 145 10.46 -0.44 -8.57
N SER A 146 11.79 -0.49 -8.43
CA SER A 146 12.66 -1.44 -9.14
C SER A 146 13.03 -2.67 -8.31
N TRP A 147 12.70 -2.68 -7.02
CA TRP A 147 13.11 -3.72 -6.08
C TRP A 147 11.95 -4.55 -5.58
N TYR A 148 12.17 -5.85 -5.45
CA TYR A 148 11.36 -6.75 -4.63
C TYR A 148 12.25 -7.35 -3.55
N LEU A 149 11.84 -7.22 -2.28
CA LEU A 149 12.56 -7.76 -1.15
C LEU A 149 12.29 -9.27 -1.04
N ASP A 150 13.17 -10.08 -1.62
CA ASP A 150 13.16 -11.53 -1.44
C ASP A 150 13.52 -11.93 0.01
N GLN A 151 13.48 -13.23 0.33
CA GLN A 151 13.78 -13.73 1.68
C GLN A 151 15.16 -13.27 2.19
N GLY A 152 16.17 -13.22 1.31
CA GLY A 152 17.52 -12.79 1.64
C GLY A 152 17.57 -11.32 2.03
N LEU A 153 16.96 -10.46 1.22
CA LEU A 153 16.89 -9.02 1.49
C LEU A 153 16.04 -8.69 2.72
N ARG A 154 14.91 -9.39 2.94
CA ARG A 154 14.09 -9.21 4.15
C ARG A 154 14.85 -9.59 5.42
N ARG A 155 15.56 -10.72 5.42
CA ARG A 155 16.42 -11.12 6.55
C ARG A 155 17.51 -10.09 6.81
N ARG A 156 18.20 -9.64 5.75
CA ARG A 156 19.26 -8.63 5.85
C ARG A 156 18.73 -7.29 6.39
N LEU A 157 17.55 -6.86 5.94
CA LEU A 157 16.86 -5.66 6.44
C LEU A 157 16.61 -5.74 7.94
N TYR A 158 16.18 -6.91 8.44
CA TYR A 158 15.99 -7.14 9.86
C TYR A 158 17.31 -7.14 10.63
N GLU A 159 18.32 -7.88 10.16
CA GLU A 159 19.60 -8.05 10.84
C GLU A 159 20.43 -6.76 10.90
N GLU A 160 20.51 -5.99 9.81
CA GLU A 160 21.36 -4.79 9.73
C GLU A 160 20.66 -3.53 10.24
N TYR A 161 19.33 -3.40 10.06
CA TYR A 161 18.60 -2.15 10.34
C TYR A 161 17.50 -2.30 11.41
N GLY A 162 17.27 -3.51 11.91
CA GLY A 162 16.24 -3.81 12.91
C GLY A 162 14.82 -3.56 12.40
N VAL A 163 14.61 -3.62 11.08
CA VAL A 163 13.31 -3.35 10.46
C VAL A 163 12.58 -4.67 10.21
N GLN A 164 11.46 -4.84 10.87
CA GLN A 164 10.53 -5.95 10.66
C GLN A 164 9.25 -5.42 10.02
N GLY A 165 8.80 -6.05 8.94
CA GLY A 165 7.51 -5.79 8.32
C GLY A 165 6.43 -6.77 8.76
N TRP A 166 5.27 -6.65 8.13
CA TRP A 166 4.16 -7.59 8.24
C TRP A 166 4.06 -8.41 6.96
N ALA A 167 4.23 -9.73 7.09
CA ALA A 167 3.93 -10.69 6.04
C ALA A 167 2.45 -11.07 6.11
N ILE A 168 1.69 -10.83 5.04
CA ILE A 168 0.23 -11.01 5.03
C ILE A 168 -0.16 -11.84 3.79
N VAL A 169 -0.84 -12.96 3.99
CA VAL A 169 -1.51 -13.67 2.91
C VAL A 169 -2.92 -13.09 2.77
N GLN A 170 -3.21 -12.49 1.61
CA GLN A 170 -4.52 -11.98 1.27
C GLN A 170 -5.33 -13.06 0.56
N PHE A 171 -6.43 -13.51 1.19
CA PHE A 171 -7.35 -14.48 0.64
C PHE A 171 -8.48 -13.81 -0.15
N LEU A 172 -9.25 -14.61 -0.90
CA LEU A 172 -10.48 -14.15 -1.53
C LEU A 172 -11.42 -13.48 -0.52
N GLY A 173 -11.81 -12.23 -0.79
CA GLY A 173 -12.68 -11.42 0.07
C GLY A 173 -11.95 -10.58 1.11
N ASP A 174 -10.66 -10.83 1.37
CA ASP A 174 -9.89 -10.04 2.32
C ASP A 174 -9.65 -8.61 1.77
N ALA A 175 -9.81 -7.64 2.66
CA ALA A 175 -9.51 -6.23 2.42
C ALA A 175 -8.29 -5.81 3.24
N VAL A 176 -7.19 -5.48 2.55
CA VAL A 176 -5.94 -5.00 3.16
C VAL A 176 -5.97 -3.48 3.18
N PHE A 177 -5.79 -2.88 4.36
CA PHE A 177 -5.65 -1.44 4.53
C PHE A 177 -4.17 -1.07 4.61
N ILE A 178 -3.74 -0.13 3.77
CA ILE A 178 -2.35 0.32 3.65
C ILE A 178 -2.27 1.78 4.11
N PRO A 179 -1.53 2.09 5.19
CA PRO A 179 -1.33 3.48 5.62
C PRO A 179 -0.51 4.30 4.63
N ALA A 180 -0.81 5.59 4.51
CA ALA A 180 -0.03 6.51 3.70
C ALA A 180 1.47 6.46 4.06
N GLY A 181 2.32 6.28 3.05
CA GLY A 181 3.77 6.21 3.17
C GLY A 181 4.34 4.88 3.64
N ALA A 182 3.51 3.86 3.88
CA ALA A 182 3.99 2.52 4.22
C ALA A 182 4.57 1.83 2.97
N PRO A 183 5.89 1.52 2.92
CA PRO A 183 6.45 0.74 1.83
C PRO A 183 5.82 -0.64 1.80
N HIS A 184 5.41 -1.09 0.62
CA HIS A 184 4.78 -2.40 0.46
C HIS A 184 5.04 -3.00 -0.92
N GLN A 185 5.01 -4.33 -0.97
CA GLN A 185 5.19 -5.13 -2.18
C GLN A 185 4.18 -6.29 -2.22
N VAL A 186 3.91 -6.81 -3.42
CA VAL A 186 2.91 -7.87 -3.63
C VAL A 186 3.46 -8.96 -4.53
N HIS A 187 3.27 -10.20 -4.12
CA HIS A 187 3.57 -11.40 -4.90
C HIS A 187 2.31 -12.26 -5.04
N ASN A 188 1.77 -12.40 -6.25
CA ASN A 188 0.61 -13.25 -6.51
C ASN A 188 0.98 -14.72 -6.41
N LEU A 189 0.29 -15.46 -5.53
CA LEU A 189 0.40 -16.91 -5.41
C LEU A 189 -0.42 -17.61 -6.51
N TYR A 190 -1.56 -17.02 -6.86
CA TYR A 190 -2.44 -17.46 -7.95
C TYR A 190 -2.90 -16.25 -8.78
N SER A 191 -3.61 -16.50 -9.88
CA SER A 191 -4.19 -15.43 -10.69
C SER A 191 -5.20 -14.62 -9.87
N CYS A 192 -5.01 -13.31 -9.81
CA CYS A 192 -5.79 -12.43 -8.93
C CYS A 192 -6.46 -11.30 -9.70
N ILE A 193 -7.69 -10.96 -9.28
CA ILE A 193 -8.32 -9.66 -9.56
C ILE A 193 -8.45 -8.95 -8.22
N LYS A 194 -7.84 -7.76 -8.14
CA LYS A 194 -7.92 -6.88 -6.97
C LYS A 194 -8.50 -5.53 -7.37
N VAL A 195 -9.24 -4.91 -6.47
CA VAL A 195 -9.74 -3.54 -6.64
C VAL A 195 -9.28 -2.71 -5.45
N ALA A 196 -8.68 -1.56 -5.71
CA ALA A 196 -8.27 -0.63 -4.65
C ALA A 196 -8.99 0.71 -4.77
N GLU A 197 -9.24 1.34 -3.63
CA GLU A 197 -9.71 2.72 -3.50
C GLU A 197 -8.78 3.47 -2.55
N ASP A 198 -8.32 4.64 -2.97
CA ASP A 198 -7.50 5.54 -2.19
C ASP A 198 -8.39 6.44 -1.31
N PHE A 199 -7.94 6.81 -0.12
CA PHE A 199 -8.63 7.75 0.75
C PHE A 199 -7.63 8.57 1.58
N VAL A 200 -8.12 9.64 2.22
CA VAL A 200 -7.28 10.49 3.08
C VAL A 200 -7.87 10.53 4.48
N SER A 201 -7.26 9.79 5.40
CA SER A 201 -7.68 9.80 6.80
C SER A 201 -7.17 11.03 7.57
N PRO A 202 -7.89 11.51 8.60
CA PRO A 202 -7.40 12.53 9.52
C PRO A 202 -6.09 12.15 10.21
N GLU A 203 -5.93 10.88 10.53
CA GLU A 203 -4.81 10.30 11.28
C GLU A 203 -3.50 10.42 10.50
N HIS A 204 -3.55 10.21 9.18
CA HIS A 204 -2.36 10.23 8.33
C HIS A 204 -2.20 11.48 7.47
N VAL A 205 -3.10 12.47 7.55
CA VAL A 205 -3.03 13.68 6.70
C VAL A 205 -1.70 14.43 6.80
N ARG A 206 -1.05 14.39 7.97
CA ARG A 206 0.31 14.93 8.17
C ARG A 206 1.36 14.18 7.34
N HIS A 207 1.27 12.85 7.30
CA HIS A 207 2.14 12.02 6.48
C HIS A 207 1.89 12.28 5.00
N CYS A 208 0.63 12.33 4.56
CA CYS A 208 0.28 12.66 3.17
C CYS A 208 0.88 14.01 2.74
N PHE A 209 0.80 15.03 3.60
CA PHE A 209 1.38 16.35 3.33
C PHE A 209 2.90 16.31 3.19
N ARG A 210 3.59 15.61 4.11
CA ARG A 210 5.05 15.47 4.06
C ARG A 210 5.51 14.71 2.81
N LEU A 211 4.88 13.57 2.51
CA LEU A 211 5.20 12.77 1.33
C LEU A 211 4.94 13.56 0.05
N THR A 212 3.82 14.28 -0.04
CA THR A 212 3.55 15.18 -1.19
C THR A 212 4.66 16.23 -1.37
N GLN A 213 5.29 16.70 -0.29
CA GLN A 213 6.47 17.57 -0.42
C GLN A 213 7.71 16.79 -0.86
N GLU A 214 8.02 15.64 -0.26
CA GLU A 214 9.18 14.82 -0.62
C GLU A 214 9.14 14.41 -2.10
N PHE A 215 8.02 13.90 -2.61
CA PHE A 215 7.82 13.54 -4.02
C PHE A 215 8.10 14.71 -4.97
N ARG A 216 7.73 15.94 -4.61
CA ARG A 216 8.01 17.13 -5.45
C ARG A 216 9.49 17.49 -5.51
N HIS A 217 10.27 17.18 -4.47
CA HIS A 217 11.71 17.46 -4.44
C HIS A 217 12.52 16.38 -5.16
N LEU A 218 12.05 15.13 -5.14
CA LEU A 218 12.67 14.00 -5.85
C LEU A 218 12.48 14.08 -7.39
N SER A 219 11.59 14.95 -7.88
CA SER A 219 11.08 14.85 -9.25
C SER A 219 11.84 15.64 -10.31
N THR A 220 13.08 16.13 -10.11
CA THR A 220 13.77 16.91 -11.17
C THR A 220 13.99 16.13 -12.48
N THR A 221 13.95 14.79 -12.42
CA THR A 221 14.10 13.85 -13.55
C THR A 221 12.88 12.94 -13.76
N HIS A 222 11.90 12.94 -12.86
CA HIS A 222 10.73 12.04 -12.92
C HIS A 222 9.45 12.77 -13.35
N THR A 223 8.68 12.17 -14.26
CA THR A 223 7.48 12.71 -14.94
C THR A 223 6.28 13.07 -14.03
N ASN A 224 6.35 12.87 -12.70
CA ASN A 224 5.24 13.05 -11.76
C ASN A 224 5.33 14.36 -10.94
N HIS A 225 5.50 15.51 -11.60
CA HIS A 225 5.60 16.83 -10.96
C HIS A 225 4.29 17.37 -10.33
N GLU A 226 3.14 16.78 -10.66
CA GLU A 226 1.84 17.32 -10.27
C GLU A 226 1.36 16.79 -8.92
N ASP A 227 0.87 17.69 -8.05
CA ASP A 227 0.14 17.35 -6.82
C ASP A 227 -1.25 16.82 -7.18
N LYS A 228 -1.26 15.56 -7.64
CA LYS A 228 -2.46 14.84 -8.05
C LYS A 228 -3.46 14.70 -6.90
N LEU A 229 -2.98 14.65 -5.64
CA LEU A 229 -3.82 14.46 -4.46
C LEU A 229 -4.39 15.77 -3.91
N GLN A 230 -3.79 16.92 -4.20
CA GLN A 230 -4.18 18.25 -3.71
C GLN A 230 -4.30 18.33 -2.17
N VAL A 231 -3.38 17.70 -1.44
CA VAL A 231 -3.46 17.53 0.03
C VAL A 231 -3.63 18.88 0.76
N LYS A 232 -2.99 19.94 0.26
CA LYS A 232 -3.12 21.30 0.82
C LYS A 232 -4.57 21.81 0.78
N ASN A 233 -5.26 21.61 -0.34
CA ASN A 233 -6.65 22.01 -0.51
C ASN A 233 -7.55 21.15 0.38
N ILE A 234 -7.29 19.84 0.45
CA ILE A 234 -8.00 18.90 1.32
C ILE A 234 -7.95 19.40 2.78
N ILE A 235 -6.75 19.67 3.30
CA ILE A 235 -6.57 20.16 4.68
C ILE A 235 -7.31 21.47 4.89
N TYR A 236 -7.12 22.45 3.99
CA TYR A 236 -7.74 23.77 4.12
C TYR A 236 -9.27 23.66 4.20
N HIS A 237 -9.88 22.93 3.27
CA HIS A 237 -11.33 22.77 3.24
C HIS A 237 -11.86 21.92 4.38
N ALA A 238 -11.10 20.92 4.82
CA ALA A 238 -11.44 20.12 5.98
C ALA A 238 -11.51 20.94 7.27
N VAL A 239 -10.54 21.83 7.48
CA VAL A 239 -10.52 22.74 8.64
C VAL A 239 -11.59 23.81 8.51
N LYS A 240 -11.75 24.41 7.32
CA LYS A 240 -12.79 25.42 7.06
C LYS A 240 -14.18 24.89 7.38
N ASP A 241 -14.48 23.67 6.93
CA ASP A 241 -15.77 23.01 7.19
C ASP A 241 -15.98 22.70 8.67
N ALA A 242 -14.95 22.17 9.35
CA ALA A 242 -15.00 21.92 10.79
C ALA A 242 -15.25 23.20 11.60
N VAL A 243 -14.49 24.27 11.32
CA VAL A 243 -14.66 25.58 11.97
C VAL A 243 -16.03 26.18 11.66
N GLY A 244 -16.50 26.09 10.40
CA GLY A 244 -17.82 26.56 10.01
C GLY A 244 -18.95 25.84 10.76
N THR A 245 -18.84 24.52 10.89
CA THR A 245 -19.77 23.68 11.64
C THR A 245 -19.80 24.05 13.12
N LEU A 246 -18.64 24.23 13.76
CA LEU A 246 -18.55 24.63 15.16
C LEU A 246 -19.18 26.01 15.40
N LYS A 247 -18.86 27.01 14.57
CA LYS A 247 -19.44 28.36 14.66
C LYS A 247 -20.96 28.37 14.47
N ALA A 248 -21.50 27.52 13.59
CA ALA A 248 -22.94 27.41 13.39
C ALA A 248 -23.68 26.79 14.60
N HIS A 249 -22.97 26.03 15.45
CA HIS A 249 -23.53 25.36 16.63
C HIS A 249 -23.22 26.09 17.96
N GLU A 250 -22.29 27.05 17.95
CA GLU A 250 -21.96 27.92 19.08
C GLU A 250 -23.20 28.61 19.72
N PRO A 251 -24.20 29.09 18.96
CA PRO A 251 -25.41 29.70 19.55
C PRO A 251 -26.33 28.71 20.27
N LYS A 252 -26.18 27.39 20.03
CA LYS A 252 -27.01 26.33 20.64
C LYS A 252 -26.46 25.83 21.97
N LEU A 253 -25.17 26.03 22.23
CA LEU A 253 -24.49 25.69 23.49
C LEU A 253 -24.60 26.82 24.53
N ALA A 254 -24.94 28.04 24.08
CA ALA A 254 -25.02 29.25 24.92
C ALA A 254 -26.44 29.60 25.40
N ARG A 255 -27.42 28.69 25.27
CA ARG A 255 -28.76 28.88 25.88
C ARG A 255 -28.84 28.11 27.20
N PRO A 256 -29.15 28.79 28.33
CA PRO A 256 -29.33 28.16 29.63
C PRO A 256 -30.55 27.23 29.69
#